data_AF-A0A0E4BX79-F1
#
_entry.id   AF-A0A0E4BX79-F1
#
_cell.length_a   1.000
_cell.length_b   1.000
_cell.length_c   1.000
_cell.angle_alpha   90.00
_cell.angle_beta   90.00
_cell.angle_gamma   90.00
#
_symmetry.space_group_name_H-M   'P 1'
#
loop_
_entity.id
_entity.type
_entity.pdbx_description
1 polymer ?
#
loop_
_entity_poly.entity_id
_entity_poly.type
_entity_poly.pdbx_seq_one_letter_code
_entity_poly.pdbx_strand_id
1 'polypeptide(L)' 'MLNLEEDDPRALWEVADKLFHTRDKDQRASMDAELMAAGRIVLKNEWKKIINEIRGVGEQ' A
#
# COMPACT_ATOMS: atom_id res chain seq x y z
N MET A 1 -9.86 3.40 5.98
CA MET A 1 -9.20 2.20 6.54
C MET A 1 -8.64 1.42 5.37
N LEU A 2 -7.40 0.94 5.45
CA LEU A 2 -6.88 -0.02 4.47
C LEU A 2 -7.60 -1.35 4.65
N ASN A 3 -7.92 -2.04 3.55
CA ASN A 3 -8.47 -3.39 3.62
C ASN A 3 -7.34 -4.38 3.95
N LEU A 4 -7.14 -4.69 5.24
CA LEU A 4 -6.05 -5.55 5.70
C LEU A 4 -6.24 -7.04 5.36
N GLU A 5 -7.36 -7.41 4.74
CA GLU A 5 -7.61 -8.76 4.22
C GLU A 5 -6.81 -9.04 2.94
N GLU A 6 -6.39 -7.97 2.25
CA GLU A 6 -5.57 -8.04 1.05
C GLU A 6 -4.08 -7.89 1.38
N ASP A 7 -3.23 -8.65 0.67
CA ASP A 7 -1.79 -8.72 0.93
C ASP A 7 -1.08 -7.37 0.70
N ASP A 8 -1.42 -6.63 -0.36
CA ASP A 8 -0.74 -5.36 -0.67
C ASP A 8 -1.08 -4.23 0.32
N PRO A 9 -2.37 -3.98 0.67
CA PRO A 9 -2.71 -3.01 1.71
C PRO A 9 -2.15 -3.38 3.08
N ARG A 10 -2.05 -4.68 3.40
CA ARG A 10 -1.39 -5.15 4.63
C ARG A 10 0.10 -4.83 4.61
N ALA A 11 0.81 -5.11 3.52
CA ALA A 11 2.22 -4.77 3.38
C ALA A 11 2.48 -3.26 3.52
N LEU A 12 1.64 -2.42 2.91
CA LEU A 12 1.70 -0.97 3.09
C LEU A 12 1.47 -0.57 4.56
N TRP A 13 0.50 -1.19 5.22
CA TRP A 13 0.20 -0.92 6.63
C TRP A 13 1.37 -1.27 7.54
N GLU A 14 2.01 -2.42 7.35
CA GLU A 14 3.15 -2.85 8.17
C GLU A 14 4.34 -1.89 8.06
N VAL A 15 4.63 -1.37 6.85
CA VAL A 15 5.71 -0.40 6.65
C VAL A 15 5.36 0.94 7.30
N ALA A 16 4.12 1.40 7.14
CA ALA A 16 3.64 2.63 7.76
C ALA A 16 3.66 2.54 9.31
N ASP A 17 3.26 1.40 9.86
CA ASP A 17 3.25 1.14 11.31
C ASP A 17 4.68 1.12 11.88
N LYS A 18 5.61 0.44 11.21
CA LYS A 18 7.04 0.47 11.59
C LYS A 18 7.60 1.89 11.54
N LEU A 19 7.28 2.68 10.51
CA LEU A 19 7.74 4.06 10.37
C LEU A 19 7.17 4.97 11.47
N PHE A 20 5.91 4.76 11.84
CA PHE A 20 5.26 5.51 12.93
C PHE A 20 5.93 5.25 14.29
N HIS A 21 6.31 4.00 14.56
CA HIS A 21 6.95 3.61 15.81
C HIS A 21 8.47 3.91 15.85
N THR A 22 9.08 4.18 14.69
CA THR A 22 10.50 4.54 14.62
C THR A 22 10.71 6.00 15.04
N ARG A 23 11.54 6.22 16.07
CA ARG A 23 11.86 7.56 16.60
C ARG A 23 13.08 8.19 15.95
N ASP A 24 14.00 7.37 15.48
CA ASP A 24 15.23 7.84 14.84
C ASP A 24 14.95 8.38 13.43
N LYS A 25 15.50 9.55 13.12
CA LYS A 25 15.21 10.26 11.87
C LYS A 25 15.86 9.56 10.66
N ASP A 26 17.08 9.08 10.80
CA ASP A 26 17.81 8.45 9.70
C ASP A 26 17.23 7.06 9.40
N GLN A 27 16.83 6.34 10.45
CA GLN A 27 16.09 5.09 10.32
C GLN A 27 14.74 5.30 9.62
N ARG A 28 13.99 6.36 9.96
CA ARG A 28 12.75 6.70 9.22
C ARG A 28 13.01 6.99 7.75
N ALA A 29 14.04 7.79 7.44
CA ALA A 29 14.39 8.13 6.06
C ALA A 29 14.79 6.88 5.25
N SER A 30 15.43 5.90 5.89
CA SER A 30 15.78 4.63 5.23
C SER A 30 14.56 3.83 4.78
N MET A 31 13.39 4.07 5.37
CA MET A 31 12.13 3.39 5.07
C MET A 31 11.33 4.05 3.94
N ASP A 32 11.70 5.26 3.50
CA ASP A 32 10.95 6.01 2.48
C ASP A 32 10.84 5.22 1.17
N ALA A 33 11.92 4.54 0.76
CA ALA A 33 11.93 3.73 -0.46
C ALA A 33 10.94 2.56 -0.39
N GLU A 34 10.88 1.89 0.77
CA GLU A 34 9.98 0.75 1.03
C GLU A 34 8.52 1.23 1.08
N LEU A 35 8.25 2.32 1.80
CA LEU A 35 6.91 2.91 1.90
C LEU A 35 6.38 3.33 0.52
N MET A 36 7.23 3.99 -0.27
CA MET A 36 6.85 4.42 -1.63
C MET A 36 6.64 3.23 -2.57
N ALA A 37 7.41 2.15 -2.42
CA ALA A 37 7.21 0.94 -3.20
C ALA A 37 5.87 0.27 -2.89
N ALA A 38 5.57 0.06 -1.60
CA ALA A 38 4.31 -0.52 -1.14
C ALA A 38 3.11 0.35 -1.57
N GLY A 39 3.21 1.68 -1.42
CA GLY A 39 2.15 2.61 -1.82
C GLY A 39 1.85 2.56 -3.32
N ARG A 40 2.87 2.46 -4.17
CA ARG A 40 2.68 2.35 -5.63
C ARG A 40 1.97 1.06 -6.03
N ILE A 41 2.22 -0.05 -5.34
CA ILE A 41 1.57 -1.34 -5.63
C ILE A 41 0.08 -1.25 -5.31
N VAL A 42 -0.26 -0.79 -4.10
CA VAL A 42 -1.66 -0.61 -3.68
C VAL A 42 -2.40 0.29 -4.66
N LEU A 43 -1.86 1.48 -4.97
CA LEU A 43 -2.49 2.40 -5.92
C LEU A 43 -2.69 1.79 -7.31
N LYS A 44 -1.72 1.03 -7.81
CA LYS A 44 -1.82 0.38 -9.11
C LYS A 44 -2.91 -0.70 -9.12
N ASN A 45 -3.05 -1.45 -8.03
CA ASN A 45 -4.04 -2.53 -7.93
C ASN A 45 -5.44 -1.97 -7.75
N GLU A 46 -5.63 -0.97 -6.88
CA GLU A 46 -6.90 -0.24 -6.76
C GLU A 46 -7.32 0.42 -8.08
N TRP A 47 -6.37 1.04 -8.80
CA TRP A 47 -6.64 1.61 -10.11
C TRP A 47 -7.10 0.58 -11.14
N LYS A 48 -6.51 -0.63 -11.12
CA LYS A 48 -6.95 -1.73 -11.99
C LYS A 48 -8.37 -2.20 -11.64
N LYS A 49 -8.70 -2.34 -10.35
CA LYS A 49 -10.05 -2.69 -9.90
C LYS A 49 -11.08 -1.68 -10.44
N ILE A 50 -10.81 -0.39 -10.25
CA ILE A 50 -11.65 0.70 -10.77
C ILE A 50 -11.81 0.60 -12.31
N ILE A 51 -10.72 0.38 -13.04
CA ILE A 51 -10.79 0.21 -14.50
C ILE A 51 -11.66 -0.99 -14.88
N ASN A 52 -11.52 -2.12 -14.19
CA ASN A 52 -12.28 -3.34 -14.46
C ASN A 52 -13.78 -3.13 -14.19
N GLU A 53 -14.12 -2.47 -13.09
CA GLU A 53 -15.48 -2.07 -12.74
C GLU A 53 -16.09 -1.16 -13.83
N ILE A 54 -15.37 -0.12 -14.25
CA ILE A 54 -15.82 0.81 -15.31
C ILE A 54 -16.04 0.07 -16.64
N ARG A 55 -15.20 -0.92 -16.94
CA ARG A 55 -15.32 -1.72 -18.17
C ARG A 55 -16.43 -2.77 -18.10
N GLY A 56 -17.13 -2.91 -16.98
CA GLY A 56 -18.13 -3.96 -16.76
C GLY A 56 -17.51 -5.36 -16.71
N VAL A 57 -16.19 -5.45 -16.54
CA VAL A 57 -15.46 -6.70 -16.33
C VAL A 57 -15.36 -6.88 -14.82
N GLY A 58 -16.51 -7.03 -14.16
CA GLY A 58 -16.53 -7.35 -12.73
C GLY A 58 -15.87 -8.71 -12.51
N GLU A 59 -14.97 -8.79 -11.54
CA GLU A 59 -14.38 -10.06 -11.09
C GLU A 59 -15.53 -11.01 -10.70
N GLN A 60 -15.65 -12.12 -11.44
CA GLN A 60 -16.40 -13.31 -11.04
C GLN A 60 -15.50 -14.22 -10.23
#